data_AF-A0A424SMX2-F1
#
_entry.id   AF-A0A424SMX2-F1
#
_cell.length_a   1.000
_cell.length_b   1.000
_cell.length_c   1.000
_cell.angle_alpha   90.00
_cell.angle_beta   90.00
_cell.angle_gamma   90.00
#
_symmetry.space_group_name_H-M   'P 1'
#
loop_
_entity.id
_entity.type
_entity.pdbx_description
1 polymer ?
#
loop_
_entity_poly.entity_id
_entity_poly.type
_entity_poly.pdbx_seq_one_letter_code
_entity_poly.pdbx_strand_id
1 'polypeptide(L)'
;MKISKNSKVLIILFTSDFYKYYYGLNLASTYKATNKNVTLFYAGYSINFLSKNWNDYDKKNINKKLKKKQMPDYLEILKLCSELEVNFVFCKTALEFVSLNEDDIIDSVNITSAPLYQIINEYKNEQTIFI
;
A
#
# COMPACT_ATOMS: atom_id res chain seq x y z
N MET A 1 -1.55 26.59 -15.49
CA MET A 1 -1.48 25.12 -15.34
C MET A 1 -2.81 24.65 -14.76
N LYS A 2 -3.70 24.04 -15.56
CA LYS A 2 -4.96 23.49 -15.04
C LYS A 2 -4.62 22.22 -14.24
N ILE A 3 -4.50 22.33 -12.93
CA ILE A 3 -4.50 21.17 -12.04
C ILE A 3 -5.91 20.58 -12.17
N SER A 4 -6.04 19.43 -12.82
CA SER A 4 -7.34 18.75 -12.89
C SER A 4 -7.78 18.43 -11.47
N LYS A 5 -8.95 18.94 -11.08
CA LYS A 5 -9.66 18.47 -9.89
C LYS A 5 -9.82 16.95 -10.07
N ASN A 6 -9.18 16.16 -9.21
CA ASN A 6 -9.23 14.69 -9.15
C ASN A 6 -8.32 13.90 -10.11
N SER A 7 -7.04 14.27 -10.28
CA SER A 7 -6.05 13.37 -10.91
C SER A 7 -5.89 12.07 -10.12
N LYS A 8 -5.79 10.93 -10.81
CA LYS A 8 -5.53 9.63 -10.17
C LYS A 8 -4.03 9.41 -9.97
N VAL A 9 -3.66 8.71 -8.91
CA VAL A 9 -2.29 8.29 -8.63
C VAL A 9 -2.29 6.79 -8.32
N LEU A 10 -1.49 6.05 -9.07
CA LEU A 10 -1.18 4.66 -8.78
C LEU A 10 0.16 4.60 -8.06
N ILE A 11 0.20 3.95 -6.90
CA ILE A 11 1.43 3.60 -6.20
C ILE A 11 1.55 2.08 -6.21
N ILE A 12 2.50 1.56 -6.97
CA ILE A 12 2.85 0.14 -7.01
C ILE A 12 3.87 -0.11 -5.92
N LEU A 13 3.50 -0.91 -4.94
CA LEU A 13 4.39 -1.39 -3.88
C LEU A 13 4.95 -2.74 -4.34
N PHE A 14 6.21 -2.77 -4.74
CA PHE A 14 6.95 -3.97 -5.13
C PHE A 14 8.27 -4.02 -4.35
N THR A 15 8.16 -4.18 -3.04
CA THR A 15 9.30 -4.10 -2.13
C THR A 15 9.20 -5.15 -1.03
N SER A 16 10.34 -5.70 -0.64
CA SER A 16 10.52 -6.48 0.60
C SER A 16 11.16 -5.65 1.73
N ASP A 17 11.49 -4.39 1.47
CA ASP A 17 11.97 -3.45 2.51
C ASP A 17 10.78 -2.77 3.19
N PHE A 18 10.61 -3.05 4.48
CA PHE A 18 9.52 -2.53 5.31
C PHE A 18 9.53 -1.00 5.41
N TYR A 19 10.69 -0.34 5.40
CA TYR A 19 10.75 1.12 5.49
C TYR A 19 10.27 1.78 4.20
N LYS A 20 10.62 1.22 3.03
CA LYS A 20 10.05 1.66 1.75
C LYS A 20 8.54 1.47 1.71
N TYR A 21 8.07 0.33 2.19
CA TYR A 21 6.64 0.04 2.29
C TYR A 21 5.91 1.07 3.17
N TYR A 22 6.40 1.29 4.39
CA TYR A 22 5.86 2.31 5.31
C TYR A 22 5.86 3.71 4.68
N TYR A 23 6.93 4.08 3.97
CA TYR A 23 6.99 5.34 3.25
C TYR A 23 5.97 5.41 2.11
N GLY A 24 5.73 4.31 1.39
CA GLY A 24 4.69 4.21 0.38
C GLY A 24 3.29 4.50 0.92
N LEU A 25 2.98 4.04 2.14
CA LEU A 25 1.72 4.38 2.79
C LEU A 25 1.64 5.87 3.16
N ASN A 26 2.71 6.44 3.71
CA ASN A 26 2.77 7.89 4.00
C ASN A 26 2.62 8.74 2.73
N LEU A 27 3.21 8.29 1.63
CA LEU A 27 3.05 8.95 0.34
C LEU A 27 1.60 8.87 -0.14
N ALA A 28 0.94 7.74 0.04
CA ALA A 28 -0.46 7.55 -0.32
C ALA A 28 -1.39 8.50 0.48
N SER A 29 -1.24 8.54 1.81
CA SER A 29 -2.02 9.44 2.65
C SER A 29 -1.77 10.91 2.31
N THR A 30 -0.51 11.28 2.03
CA THR A 30 -0.14 12.64 1.60
C THR A 30 -0.82 12.99 0.28
N TYR A 31 -0.82 12.10 -0.72
CA TYR A 31 -1.51 12.38 -1.98
C TYR A 31 -3.02 12.53 -1.80
N LYS A 32 -3.66 11.69 -0.98
CA LYS A 32 -5.09 11.85 -0.64
C LYS A 32 -5.37 13.18 0.02
N ALA A 33 -4.53 13.61 0.98
CA ALA A 33 -4.63 14.92 1.63
C ALA A 33 -4.49 16.10 0.64
N THR A 34 -3.85 15.89 -0.52
CA THR A 34 -3.77 16.88 -1.61
C THR A 34 -4.90 16.76 -2.65
N ASN A 35 -6.04 16.15 -2.30
CA ASN A 35 -7.20 15.94 -3.18
C ASN A 35 -6.90 15.11 -4.44
N LYS A 36 -5.98 14.15 -4.36
CA LYS A 36 -5.78 13.15 -5.42
C LYS A 36 -6.50 11.85 -5.09
N ASN A 37 -6.96 11.13 -6.10
CA ASN A 37 -7.49 9.78 -5.91
C ASN A 37 -6.33 8.78 -5.96
N VAL A 38 -6.12 8.02 -4.89
CA VAL A 38 -4.94 7.15 -4.76
C VAL A 38 -5.33 5.69 -4.72
N THR A 39 -4.65 4.88 -5.53
CA THR A 39 -4.65 3.42 -5.41
C THR A 39 -3.26 2.94 -4.99
N LEU A 40 -3.23 2.12 -3.93
CA LEU A 40 -2.08 1.31 -3.58
C LEU A 40 -2.25 -0.08 -4.20
N PHE A 41 -1.35 -0.43 -5.11
CA PHE A 41 -1.29 -1.76 -5.70
C PHE A 41 -0.15 -2.57 -5.09
N TYR A 42 -0.50 -3.61 -4.34
CA TYR A 42 0.44 -4.48 -3.66
C TYR A 42 0.89 -5.61 -4.60
N ALA A 43 2.19 -5.71 -4.81
CA ALA A 43 2.80 -6.65 -5.73
C ALA A 43 4.08 -7.25 -5.15
N GLY A 44 4.47 -8.41 -5.68
CA GLY A 44 5.65 -9.13 -5.20
C GLY A 44 5.65 -9.33 -3.69
N TYR A 45 6.78 -9.06 -3.05
CA TYR A 45 6.95 -9.28 -1.61
C TYR A 45 6.22 -8.30 -0.70
N SER A 46 5.64 -7.22 -1.23
CA SER A 46 4.92 -6.25 -0.37
C SER A 46 3.67 -6.84 0.25
N ILE A 47 3.13 -7.93 -0.33
CA ILE A 47 1.97 -8.67 0.16
C ILE A 47 2.22 -9.21 1.57
N ASN A 48 3.46 -9.57 1.89
CA ASN A 48 3.81 -10.06 3.22
C ASN A 48 3.49 -9.05 4.34
N PHE A 49 3.51 -7.75 4.04
CA PHE A 49 3.17 -6.71 5.00
C PHE A 49 1.66 -6.58 5.25
N LEU A 50 0.82 -7.16 4.39
CA LEU A 50 -0.62 -7.27 4.59
C LEU A 50 -1.02 -8.50 5.41
N SER A 51 -0.10 -9.42 5.71
CA SER A 51 -0.41 -10.60 6.52
C SER A 51 -0.74 -10.22 7.96
N LYS A 52 -1.62 -11.00 8.62
CA LYS A 52 -1.82 -10.96 10.08
C LYS A 52 -0.50 -11.14 10.86
N ASN A 53 0.49 -11.81 10.26
CA ASN A 53 1.85 -11.99 10.80
C ASN A 53 2.89 -11.02 10.19
N TRP A 54 2.47 -9.84 9.73
CA TRP A 54 3.35 -8.87 9.06
C TRP A 54 4.63 -8.51 9.83
N ASN A 55 4.61 -8.59 11.16
CA ASN A 55 5.75 -8.30 12.03
C ASN A 55 6.98 -9.17 11.70
N ASP A 56 6.76 -10.40 11.22
CA ASP A 56 7.83 -11.31 10.82
C ASP A 56 8.65 -10.76 9.65
N TYR A 57 8.09 -9.82 8.89
CA TYR A 57 8.72 -9.21 7.72
C TYR A 57 9.35 -7.84 8.03
N ASP A 58 9.15 -7.26 9.23
CA ASP A 58 9.89 -6.08 9.71
C ASP A 58 11.27 -6.46 10.29
N LYS A 59 12.15 -7.00 9.44
CA LYS A 59 13.46 -7.51 9.86
C LYS A 59 14.36 -6.46 10.54
N LYS A 60 14.16 -5.17 10.25
CA LYS A 60 14.96 -4.06 10.79
C LYS A 60 14.33 -3.43 12.04
N ASN A 61 13.23 -4.01 12.57
CA ASN A 61 12.47 -3.49 13.71
C ASN A 61 12.10 -2.02 13.53
N ILE A 62 11.73 -1.63 12.31
CA ILE A 62 11.34 -0.27 11.95
C ILE A 62 10.11 0.16 12.75
N ASN A 63 9.09 -0.69 12.84
CA ASN A 63 7.86 -0.35 13.55
C ASN A 63 8.12 -0.06 15.04
N LYS A 64 8.99 -0.84 15.67
CA LYS A 64 9.44 -0.58 17.05
C LYS A 64 10.19 0.75 17.18
N LYS A 65 11.02 1.10 16.19
CA LYS A 65 11.74 2.38 16.16
C LYS A 65 10.78 3.58 16.00
N LEU A 66 9.76 3.45 15.14
CA LEU A 66 8.71 4.46 14.97
C LEU A 66 8.02 4.76 16.30
N LYS A 67 7.54 3.72 17.00
CA LYS A 67 6.91 3.84 18.33
C LYS A 67 7.82 4.53 19.34
N LYS A 68 9.10 4.13 19.42
CA LYS A 68 10.08 4.75 20.34
C LYS A 68 10.29 6.24 20.04
N LYS A 69 10.12 6.66 18.79
CA LYS A 69 10.25 8.04 18.34
C LYS A 69 8.93 8.81 18.37
N GLN A 70 7.86 8.24 18.93
CA GLN A 70 6.52 8.83 18.96
C GLN A 70 6.00 9.19 17.56
N MET A 71 6.41 8.39 16.57
CA MET A 71 5.89 8.47 15.21
C MET A 71 4.74 7.46 15.07
N PRO A 72 3.75 7.75 14.20
CA PRO A 72 2.71 6.78 13.88
C PRO A 72 3.32 5.48 13.38
N ASP A 73 2.86 4.38 13.95
CA ASP A 73 3.27 3.04 13.55
C ASP A 73 2.64 2.64 12.20
N TYR A 74 3.06 1.50 11.67
CA TYR A 74 2.55 1.02 10.38
C TYR A 74 1.02 0.84 10.38
N LEU A 75 0.45 0.22 11.40
CA LEU A 75 -0.99 -0.07 11.46
C LEU A 75 -1.78 1.24 11.60
N GLU A 76 -1.26 2.21 12.33
CA GLU A 76 -1.84 3.55 12.43
C GLU A 76 -1.86 4.27 11.08
N ILE A 77 -0.75 4.24 10.32
CA ILE A 77 -0.70 4.84 8.98
C ILE A 77 -1.59 4.08 7.98
N LEU A 78 -1.64 2.74 8.05
CA LEU A 78 -2.51 1.94 7.21
C LEU A 78 -3.99 2.27 7.46
N LYS A 79 -4.37 2.37 8.74
CA LYS A 79 -5.71 2.78 9.15
C LYS A 79 -6.03 4.18 8.65
N LEU A 80 -5.11 5.13 8.78
CA LEU A 80 -5.27 6.47 8.22
C LEU A 80 -5.51 6.44 6.70
N CYS A 81 -4.76 5.62 5.95
CA CYS A 81 -5.01 5.44 4.52
C CYS A 81 -6.42 4.89 4.26
N SER A 82 -6.92 3.98 5.08
CA SER A 82 -8.30 3.48 5.01
C SER A 82 -9.33 4.57 5.29
N GLU A 83 -9.15 5.34 6.35
CA GLU A 83 -10.04 6.45 6.75
C GLU A 83 -10.06 7.57 5.69
N LEU A 84 -8.94 7.78 4.99
CA LEU A 84 -8.86 8.71 3.87
C LEU A 84 -9.49 8.16 2.59
N GLU A 85 -9.92 6.90 2.54
CA GLU A 85 -10.43 6.22 1.34
C GLU A 85 -9.35 6.01 0.26
N VAL A 86 -8.13 5.63 0.65
CA VAL A 86 -7.16 5.05 -0.30
C VAL A 86 -7.74 3.73 -0.81
N ASN A 87 -7.70 3.51 -2.12
CA ASN A 87 -8.14 2.25 -2.70
C ASN A 87 -6.99 1.22 -2.62
N PHE A 88 -7.20 0.12 -1.89
CA PHE A 88 -6.22 -0.94 -1.72
C PHE A 88 -6.51 -2.08 -2.70
N VAL A 89 -5.50 -2.46 -3.46
CA VAL A 89 -5.60 -3.55 -4.44
C VAL A 89 -4.38 -4.46 -4.33
N PHE A 90 -4.56 -5.78 -4.35
CA PHE A 90 -3.45 -6.73 -4.38
C PHE A 90 -3.41 -7.57 -5.66
N CYS A 91 -2.21 -8.00 -6.03
CA CYS A 91 -1.97 -8.96 -7.10
C CYS A 91 -2.18 -10.39 -6.60
N LYS A 92 -3.17 -11.12 -7.14
CA LYS A 92 -3.43 -12.53 -6.80
C LYS A 92 -2.22 -13.44 -7.00
N THR A 93 -1.50 -13.28 -8.12
CA THR A 93 -0.27 -14.04 -8.39
C THR A 93 0.81 -13.79 -7.34
N ALA A 94 0.87 -12.58 -6.76
CA ALA A 94 1.83 -12.28 -5.71
C ALA A 94 1.44 -12.95 -4.38
N LEU A 95 0.14 -13.01 -4.06
CA LEU A 95 -0.39 -13.71 -2.89
C LEU A 95 -0.07 -15.21 -2.94
N GLU A 96 -0.36 -15.84 -4.08
CA GLU A 96 -0.01 -17.25 -4.35
C GLU A 96 1.51 -17.49 -4.25
N PHE A 97 2.31 -16.59 -4.83
CA PHE A 97 3.78 -16.69 -4.83
C PHE A 97 4.37 -16.69 -3.42
N VAL A 98 3.79 -15.93 -2.49
CA VAL A 98 4.23 -15.91 -1.08
C VAL A 98 3.54 -16.96 -0.20
N SER A 99 2.73 -17.85 -0.80
CA SER A 99 2.01 -18.92 -0.09
C SER A 99 1.06 -18.41 1.01
N LEU A 100 0.44 -17.24 0.79
CA LEU A 100 -0.60 -16.70 1.65
C LEU A 100 -1.97 -16.91 0.99
N ASN A 101 -3.03 -16.93 1.79
CA ASN A 101 -4.42 -16.91 1.35
C ASN A 101 -5.09 -15.58 1.71
N GLU A 102 -6.28 -15.33 1.16
CA GLU A 102 -7.03 -14.10 1.48
C GLU A 102 -7.37 -14.01 2.98
N ASP A 103 -7.64 -15.14 3.64
CA ASP A 103 -7.91 -15.21 5.09
C ASP A 103 -6.70 -14.82 5.96
N ASP A 104 -5.48 -14.89 5.41
CA ASP A 104 -4.25 -14.50 6.09
C ASP A 104 -4.03 -12.98 6.08
N ILE A 105 -4.80 -12.25 5.26
CA ILE A 105 -4.71 -10.79 5.15
C ILE A 105 -5.37 -10.14 6.37
N ILE A 106 -4.80 -9.02 6.82
CA ILE A 106 -5.36 -8.20 7.89
C ILE A 106 -6.79 -7.71 7.59
N ASP A 107 -7.69 -7.90 8.54
CA ASP A 107 -9.12 -7.57 8.38
C ASP A 107 -9.40 -6.05 8.50
N SER A 108 -8.39 -5.26 8.88
CA SER A 108 -8.50 -3.81 9.17
C SER A 108 -8.67 -2.93 7.94
N VAL A 109 -8.47 -3.47 6.73
CA VAL A 109 -8.55 -2.72 5.46
C VAL A 109 -9.36 -3.51 4.46
N ASN A 110 -10.32 -2.84 3.81
CA ASN A 110 -11.03 -3.41 2.67
C ASN A 110 -10.10 -3.40 1.45
N ILE A 111 -9.63 -4.58 1.06
CA ILE A 111 -8.70 -4.77 -0.05
C ILE A 111 -9.28 -5.70 -1.10
N THR A 112 -9.12 -5.33 -2.37
CA THR A 112 -9.62 -6.12 -3.50
C THR A 112 -8.48 -6.69 -4.33
N SER A 113 -8.74 -7.72 -5.12
CA SER A 113 -7.75 -8.25 -6.06
C SER A 113 -7.92 -7.69 -7.46
N ALA A 114 -6.83 -7.39 -8.16
CA ALA A 114 -6.86 -7.16 -9.61
C ALA A 114 -5.58 -7.68 -10.28
N PRO A 115 -5.67 -8.16 -11.55
CA PRO A 115 -4.49 -8.50 -12.32
C PRO A 115 -3.73 -7.24 -12.73
N LEU A 116 -2.40 -7.35 -12.81
CA LEU A 116 -1.52 -6.21 -13.12
C LEU A 116 -1.91 -5.49 -14.42
N TYR A 117 -2.25 -6.24 -15.48
CA TYR A 117 -2.61 -5.62 -16.77
C TYR A 117 -3.84 -4.70 -16.66
N GLN A 118 -4.83 -5.06 -15.82
CA GLN A 118 -6.05 -4.28 -15.63
C GLN A 118 -5.71 -2.95 -14.95
N ILE A 119 -4.89 -3.00 -13.90
CA ILE A 119 -4.44 -1.82 -13.16
C ILE A 119 -3.59 -0.92 -14.05
N ILE A 120 -2.63 -1.47 -14.80
CA ILE A 120 -1.81 -0.66 -15.70
C ILE A 120 -2.67 -0.02 -16.81
N ASN A 121 -3.65 -0.73 -17.37
CA ASN A 121 -4.54 -0.16 -18.38
C ASN A 121 -5.47 0.94 -17.82
N GLU A 122 -5.96 0.79 -16.58
CA GLU A 122 -6.78 1.81 -15.91
C GLU A 122 -5.99 3.11 -15.67
N TYR A 123 -4.70 2.99 -15.33
CA TYR A 123 -3.83 4.12 -14.95
C TYR A 123 -2.88 4.58 -16.06
N LYS A 124 -3.06 4.12 -17.31
CA LYS A 124 -2.13 4.35 -18.44
C LYS A 124 -1.77 5.81 -18.74
N ASN A 125 -2.64 6.76 -18.40
CA ASN A 125 -2.46 8.20 -18.63
C ASN A 125 -2.35 8.99 -17.32
N GLU A 126 -2.26 8.29 -16.19
CA GLU A 126 -2.26 8.85 -14.84
C GLU A 126 -0.87 8.76 -14.22
N GLN A 127 -0.66 9.44 -13.09
CA GLN A 127 0.63 9.37 -12.40
C GLN A 127 0.83 7.99 -11.79
N THR A 128 1.93 7.32 -12.14
CA THR A 128 2.33 6.05 -11.53
C THR A 128 3.66 6.20 -10.81
N ILE A 129 3.74 5.67 -9.59
CA ILE A 129 4.95 5.63 -8.76
C ILE A 129 5.22 4.17 -8.42
N PHE A 130 6.46 3.72 -8.63
CA PHE A 130 6.89 2.36 -8.34
C PHE A 130 7.88 2.40 -7.17
N ILE A 131 7.60 1.64 -6.11
CA ILE A 131 8.36 1.61 -4.85
C ILE A 131 8.91 0.22 -4.57
#